data_AF-A0AAF0RAV5-F1
#
_entry.id   AF-A0AAF0RAV5-F1
#
_cell.length_a   1.000
_cell.length_b   1.000
_cell.length_c   1.000
_cell.angle_alpha   90.00
_cell.angle_beta   90.00
_cell.angle_gamma   90.00
#
_symmetry.space_group_name_H-M   'P 1'
#
loop_
_entity.id
_entity.type
_entity.pdbx_description
1 polymer ?
#
loop_
_entity_poly.entity_id
_entity_poly.type
_entity_poly.pdbx_seq_one_letter_code
_entity_poly.pdbx_strand_id
1 'polypeptide(L)'
;MLIRKPFPYAVATSPSRLRFFAPVDDDLGAGGEPKTDPEPKFPANTPVKDMTPEQQVAFHENKARRLEDQLKGFGGLTPKQVADLQKELDDAKAKNQTAEERAIEEAKEAGRSEVRAVLAAERVKSALEKALAGRIPDASALLDLDRSQFIKDGTANTDAITAWVEEHSTESAGPARGHVDLGQGRDRGTDAPSKGVNAGRSLFTDSKSNKS
;
A
#
# COMPACT_ATOMS: atom_id res chain seq x y z
N MET A 1 38.97 -15.19 12.09
CA MET A 1 37.85 -16.15 12.08
C MET A 1 37.08 -15.97 13.38
N LEU A 2 35.94 -15.27 13.37
CA LEU A 2 35.15 -14.92 14.56
C LEU A 2 33.68 -15.22 14.26
N ILE A 3 33.24 -16.37 14.78
CA ILE A 3 31.90 -16.94 14.64
C ILE A 3 31.01 -16.27 15.70
N ARG A 4 30.05 -15.44 15.26
CA ARG A 4 28.99 -14.90 16.14
C ARG A 4 27.87 -15.94 16.26
N LYS A 5 27.60 -16.38 17.49
CA LYS A 5 26.48 -17.26 17.85
C LYS A 5 25.13 -16.53 17.72
N PRO A 6 24.05 -17.19 17.26
CA PRO A 6 22.72 -16.59 17.16
C PRO A 6 21.95 -16.69 18.49
N PHE A 7 21.29 -15.60 18.89
CA PHE A 7 20.29 -15.60 19.96
C PHE A 7 18.94 -16.10 19.39
N PRO A 8 18.27 -17.10 20.00
CA PRO A 8 16.96 -17.54 19.55
C PRO A 8 15.85 -16.64 20.09
N TYR A 9 14.97 -16.20 19.18
CA TYR A 9 13.69 -15.60 19.48
C TYR A 9 12.78 -16.62 20.17
N ALA A 10 12.27 -16.28 21.35
CA ALA A 10 11.19 -17.01 21.99
C ALA A 10 9.87 -16.71 21.27
N VAL A 11 9.26 -17.75 20.71
CA VAL A 11 7.92 -17.74 20.12
C VAL A 11 6.91 -17.82 21.26
N ALA A 12 6.15 -16.75 21.49
CA ALA A 12 4.93 -16.81 22.28
C ALA A 12 3.74 -16.92 21.33
N THR A 13 3.22 -18.13 21.24
CA THR A 13 1.94 -18.51 20.65
C THR A 13 0.80 -17.65 21.16
N SER A 14 -0.02 -17.08 20.27
CA SER A 14 -1.31 -16.47 20.62
C SER A 14 -2.39 -17.54 20.82
N PRO A 15 -2.98 -17.72 22.02
CA PRO A 15 -4.26 -18.39 22.13
C PRO A 15 -5.40 -17.36 22.12
N SER A 16 -6.30 -17.55 21.16
CA SER A 16 -7.75 -17.65 21.39
C SER A 16 -8.50 -16.48 22.05
N ARG A 17 -9.34 -15.83 21.22
CA ARG A 17 -10.73 -15.37 21.48
C ARG A 17 -11.14 -15.35 22.97
N LEU A 18 -11.02 -14.20 23.63
CA LEU A 18 -11.74 -13.93 24.87
C LEU A 18 -13.14 -13.41 24.54
N ARG A 19 -14.08 -14.36 24.51
CA ARG A 19 -15.49 -14.10 24.79
C ARG A 19 -15.56 -13.60 26.24
N PHE A 20 -16.28 -12.49 26.47
CA PHE A 20 -16.74 -12.10 27.80
C PHE A 20 -17.60 -13.24 28.37
N PHE A 21 -16.98 -14.12 29.16
CA PHE A 21 -17.64 -15.04 30.07
C PHE A 21 -17.52 -14.42 31.46
N ALA A 22 -18.65 -14.07 32.07
CA ALA A 22 -18.72 -13.79 33.49
C ALA A 22 -18.40 -15.09 34.26
N PRO A 23 -17.56 -15.06 35.30
CA PRO A 23 -17.64 -16.06 36.35
C PRO A 23 -18.71 -15.59 37.34
N VAL A 24 -19.87 -16.23 37.26
CA VAL A 24 -20.72 -16.44 38.43
C VAL A 24 -20.05 -17.58 39.18
N ASP A 25 -19.49 -17.29 40.35
CA ASP A 25 -19.39 -18.26 41.43
C ASP A 25 -19.67 -17.52 42.74
N ASP A 26 -20.75 -17.97 43.38
CA ASP A 26 -21.15 -17.68 44.74
C ASP A 26 -20.01 -18.00 45.71
N ASP A 27 -19.52 -16.98 46.43
CA ASP A 27 -18.90 -17.20 47.73
C ASP A 27 -19.39 -16.17 48.74
N LEU A 28 -19.80 -16.73 49.87
CA LEU A 28 -20.52 -16.11 50.96
C LEU A 28 -19.53 -15.35 51.85
N GLY A 29 -19.75 -14.05 52.00
CA GLY A 29 -19.44 -13.27 53.21
C GLY A 29 -18.01 -13.29 53.78
N ALA A 30 -17.30 -12.17 53.63
CA ALA A 30 -16.34 -11.71 54.64
C ALA A 30 -16.39 -10.18 54.74
N GLY A 31 -16.82 -9.70 55.91
CA GLY A 31 -17.23 -8.32 56.17
C GLY A 31 -16.10 -7.31 56.05
N GLY A 32 -16.30 -6.31 55.20
CA GLY A 32 -15.76 -4.98 55.46
C GLY A 32 -16.64 -4.35 56.54
N GLU A 33 -16.14 -4.29 57.77
CA GLU A 33 -16.80 -3.59 58.87
C GLU A 33 -17.29 -2.21 58.40
N PRO A 34 -18.58 -1.86 58.62
CA PRO A 34 -18.98 -0.47 58.49
C PRO A 34 -18.19 0.28 59.55
N LYS A 35 -17.23 1.12 59.12
CA LYS A 35 -16.72 2.19 59.98
C LYS A 35 -17.94 3.00 60.39
N THR A 36 -18.41 2.71 61.58
CA THR A 36 -19.45 3.45 62.27
C THR A 36 -18.84 4.81 62.51
N ASP A 37 -19.09 5.74 61.60
CA ASP A 37 -18.84 7.15 61.88
C ASP A 37 -19.56 7.45 63.20
N PRO A 38 -18.87 7.97 64.22
CA PRO A 38 -19.52 8.31 65.48
C PRO A 38 -20.69 9.23 65.16
N GLU A 39 -21.86 8.92 65.75
CA GLU A 39 -23.09 9.67 65.48
C GLU A 39 -22.79 11.17 65.46
N PRO A 40 -23.11 11.86 64.35
CA PRO A 40 -22.78 13.26 64.22
C PRO A 40 -23.40 14.00 65.39
N LYS A 41 -22.59 14.78 66.12
CA LYS A 41 -23.05 15.64 67.24
C LYS A 41 -23.94 16.81 66.77
N PHE A 42 -24.47 16.74 65.55
CA PHE A 42 -25.37 17.71 64.94
C PHE A 42 -26.65 17.00 64.47
N PRO A 43 -27.83 17.63 64.59
CA PRO A 43 -29.10 17.02 64.23
C PRO A 43 -29.18 16.77 62.71
N ALA A 44 -29.59 15.55 62.34
CA ALA A 44 -29.83 15.19 60.95
C ALA A 44 -31.09 15.92 60.44
N ASN A 45 -30.98 16.58 59.28
CA ASN A 45 -32.06 17.34 58.61
C ASN A 45 -32.41 18.72 59.18
N THR A 46 -31.58 19.33 60.02
CA THR A 46 -31.76 20.73 60.43
C THR A 46 -30.93 21.66 59.54
N PRO A 47 -31.49 22.77 59.02
CA PRO A 47 -30.68 23.80 58.36
C PRO A 47 -29.63 24.35 59.33
N VAL A 48 -28.42 24.63 58.84
CA VAL A 48 -27.31 25.16 59.67
C VAL A 48 -27.70 26.44 60.43
N LYS A 49 -28.62 27.24 59.87
CA LYS A 49 -29.16 28.46 60.48
C LYS A 49 -29.98 28.21 61.75
N ASP A 50 -30.57 27.02 61.87
CA ASP A 50 -31.43 26.63 62.99
C ASP A 50 -30.66 25.73 63.98
N MET A 51 -29.36 25.52 63.76
CA MET A 51 -28.48 24.78 64.67
C MET A 51 -27.91 25.69 65.76
N THR A 52 -27.65 25.12 66.93
CA THR A 52 -26.87 25.80 67.97
C THR A 52 -25.42 26.04 67.47
N PRO A 53 -24.72 27.06 67.97
CA PRO A 53 -23.35 27.37 67.54
C PRO A 53 -22.40 26.16 67.64
N GLU A 54 -22.56 25.33 68.67
CA GLU A 54 -21.75 24.12 68.88
C GLU A 54 -22.04 23.04 67.82
N GLN A 55 -23.29 22.91 67.39
CA GLN A 55 -23.70 21.99 66.32
C GLN A 55 -23.26 22.49 64.93
N GLN A 56 -23.20 23.81 64.72
CA GLN A 56 -22.66 24.40 63.49
C GLN A 56 -21.18 24.08 63.33
N VAL A 57 -20.39 24.24 64.40
CA VAL A 57 -18.95 23.89 64.38
C VAL A 57 -18.76 22.41 64.06
N ALA A 58 -19.49 21.52 64.74
CA ALA A 58 -19.43 20.09 64.48
C ALA A 58 -19.83 19.70 63.04
N PHE A 59 -20.81 20.41 62.45
CA PHE A 59 -21.20 20.23 61.05
C PHE A 59 -20.08 20.64 60.09
N HIS A 60 -19.46 21.80 60.32
CA HIS A 60 -18.36 22.28 59.49
C HIS A 60 -17.11 21.39 59.60
N GLU A 61 -16.77 20.91 60.79
CA GLU A 61 -15.66 19.97 61.00
C GLU A 61 -15.88 18.63 60.29
N ASN A 62 -17.10 18.07 60.35
CA ASN A 62 -17.42 16.83 59.63
C ASN A 62 -17.32 17.00 58.11
N LYS A 63 -17.78 18.15 57.59
CA LYS A 63 -17.66 18.48 56.16
C LYS A 63 -16.21 18.70 55.73
N ALA A 64 -15.41 19.38 56.55
CA ALA A 64 -13.98 19.57 56.29
C ALA A 64 -13.25 18.23 56.23
N ARG A 65 -13.50 17.32 57.19
CA ARG A 65 -12.92 15.96 57.18
C ARG A 65 -13.28 15.17 55.91
N ARG A 66 -14.55 15.21 55.48
CA ARG A 66 -14.96 14.55 54.22
C ARG A 66 -14.27 15.15 53.00
N LEU A 67 -14.10 16.47 52.95
CA LEU A 67 -13.38 17.13 51.86
C LEU A 67 -11.89 16.77 51.86
N GLU A 68 -11.26 16.70 53.04
CA GLU A 68 -9.87 16.26 53.18
C GLU A 68 -9.68 14.79 52.77
N ASP A 69 -10.59 13.90 53.15
CA ASP A 69 -10.55 12.49 52.77
C ASP A 69 -10.79 12.31 51.27
N GLN A 70 -11.68 13.12 50.68
CA GLN A 70 -11.85 13.18 49.22
C GLN A 70 -10.58 13.68 48.52
N LEU A 71 -9.96 14.76 48.99
CA LEU A 71 -8.72 15.31 48.43
C LEU A 71 -7.55 14.33 48.55
N LYS A 72 -7.45 13.59 49.66
CA LYS A 72 -6.48 12.48 49.82
C LYS A 72 -6.74 11.36 48.82
N GLY A 73 -8.01 11.04 48.52
CA GLY A 73 -8.40 10.07 47.50
C GLY A 73 -7.99 10.45 46.07
N PHE A 74 -7.87 11.75 45.77
CA PHE A 74 -7.32 12.27 44.50
C PHE A 74 -5.79 12.44 44.52
N GLY A 75 -5.09 11.76 45.45
CA GLY A 75 -3.63 11.80 45.55
C GLY A 75 -3.08 13.15 46.01
N GLY A 76 -3.90 14.00 46.63
CA GLY A 76 -3.51 15.35 47.04
C GLY A 76 -3.44 16.36 45.89
N LEU A 77 -3.87 15.97 44.67
CA LEU A 77 -3.99 16.90 43.55
C LEU A 77 -5.22 17.78 43.75
N THR A 78 -4.99 19.08 43.74
CA THR A 78 -6.07 20.06 43.79
C THR A 78 -6.86 20.04 42.47
N PRO A 79 -8.16 20.41 42.50
CA PRO A 79 -8.95 20.52 41.27
C PRO A 79 -8.32 21.43 40.21
N LYS A 80 -7.56 22.45 40.64
CA LYS A 80 -6.82 23.35 39.77
C LYS A 80 -5.65 22.65 39.06
N GLN A 81 -4.87 21.85 39.78
CA GLN A 81 -3.78 21.07 39.20
C GLN A 81 -4.26 20.03 38.20
N VAL A 82 -5.43 19.41 38.45
CA VAL A 82 -6.05 18.50 37.48
C VAL A 82 -6.45 19.23 36.20
N ALA A 83 -7.06 20.43 36.33
CA ALA A 83 -7.41 21.24 35.17
C ALA A 83 -6.18 21.69 34.37
N ASP A 84 -5.10 22.07 35.04
CA ASP A 84 -3.84 22.47 34.40
C ASP A 84 -3.19 21.28 33.66
N LEU A 85 -3.14 20.10 34.29
CA LEU A 85 -2.64 18.87 33.66
C LEU A 85 -3.48 18.44 32.45
N GLN A 86 -4.80 18.58 32.53
CA GLN A 86 -5.69 18.28 31.41
C GLN A 86 -5.37 19.18 30.22
N LYS A 87 -5.15 20.48 30.49
CA LYS A 87 -4.82 21.49 29.49
C LYS A 87 -3.48 21.24 28.82
N GLU A 88 -2.46 20.87 29.60
CA GLU A 88 -1.15 20.50 29.07
C GLU A 88 -1.21 19.23 28.21
N LEU A 89 -2.03 18.26 28.60
CA LEU A 89 -2.23 17.03 27.83
C LEU A 89 -2.92 17.31 26.49
N ASP A 90 -3.94 18.17 26.49
CA ASP A 90 -4.66 18.58 25.28
C ASP A 90 -3.77 19.41 24.35
N ASP A 91 -2.97 20.33 24.88
CA ASP A 91 -1.99 21.11 24.11
C ASP A 91 -0.88 20.22 23.52
N ALA A 92 -0.39 19.23 24.28
CA ALA A 92 0.60 18.27 23.79
C ALA A 92 0.03 17.38 22.69
N LYS A 93 -1.23 16.92 22.84
CA LYS A 93 -1.92 16.16 21.79
C LYS A 93 -2.14 17.01 20.54
N ALA A 94 -2.60 18.25 20.66
CA ALA A 94 -2.82 19.14 19.51
C ALA A 94 -1.50 19.44 18.76
N LYS A 95 -0.40 19.67 19.48
CA LYS A 95 0.93 19.91 18.88
C LYS A 95 1.50 18.67 18.21
N ASN A 96 1.37 17.50 18.84
CA ASN A 96 1.92 16.26 18.29
C ASN A 96 1.05 15.69 17.16
N GLN A 97 -0.27 15.73 17.28
CA GLN A 97 -1.17 15.29 16.19
C GLN A 97 -0.90 16.10 14.92
N THR A 98 -0.77 17.41 15.00
CA THR A 98 -0.49 18.24 13.81
C THR A 98 0.89 17.99 13.21
N ALA A 99 1.91 17.70 14.03
CA ALA A 99 3.25 17.37 13.55
C ALA A 99 3.34 15.96 12.95
N GLU A 100 2.75 14.97 13.61
CA GLU A 100 2.68 13.58 13.16
C GLU A 100 1.81 13.43 11.91
N GLU A 101 0.65 14.09 11.84
CA GLU A 101 -0.21 14.13 10.67
C GLU A 101 0.51 14.76 9.47
N ARG A 102 1.21 15.87 9.68
CA ARG A 102 2.02 16.50 8.62
C ARG A 102 3.14 15.58 8.15
N ALA A 103 3.84 14.91 9.07
CA ALA A 103 4.89 13.96 8.73
C ALA A 103 4.35 12.75 7.94
N ILE A 104 3.16 12.26 8.28
CA ILE A 104 2.49 11.17 7.55
C ILE A 104 2.06 11.62 6.16
N GLU A 105 1.49 12.82 6.00
CA GLU A 105 1.11 13.33 4.68
C GLU A 105 2.32 13.63 3.80
N GLU A 106 3.41 14.16 4.36
CA GLU A 106 4.67 14.35 3.64
C GLU A 106 5.27 13.02 3.18
N ALA A 107 5.29 12.00 4.06
CA ALA A 107 5.74 10.65 3.70
C ALA A 107 4.86 10.01 2.61
N LYS A 108 3.53 10.21 2.67
CA LYS A 108 2.61 9.72 1.63
C LYS A 108 2.83 10.42 0.30
N GLU A 109 3.04 11.73 0.29
CA GLU A 109 3.24 12.49 -0.95
C GLU A 109 4.60 12.15 -1.57
N ALA A 110 5.65 12.00 -0.76
CA ALA A 110 6.94 11.48 -1.19
C ALA A 110 6.79 10.09 -1.84
N GLY A 111 6.12 9.15 -1.17
CA GLY A 111 5.85 7.81 -1.72
C GLY A 111 5.03 7.85 -3.01
N ARG A 112 4.01 8.71 -3.11
CA ARG A 112 3.23 8.90 -4.35
C ARG A 112 4.07 9.49 -5.47
N SER A 113 5.01 10.38 -5.17
CA SER A 113 5.91 10.97 -6.17
C SER A 113 6.86 9.92 -6.76
N GLU A 114 7.43 9.06 -5.92
CA GLU A 114 8.29 7.94 -6.34
C GLU A 114 7.53 6.95 -7.21
N VAL A 115 6.34 6.52 -6.77
CA VAL A 115 5.49 5.60 -7.54
C VAL A 115 5.09 6.20 -8.89
N ARG A 116 4.76 7.50 -8.94
CA ARG A 116 4.47 8.20 -10.20
C ARG A 116 5.66 8.18 -11.15
N ALA A 117 6.88 8.39 -10.66
CA ALA A 117 8.09 8.35 -11.46
C ALA A 117 8.35 6.95 -12.04
N VAL A 118 8.24 5.90 -11.22
CA VAL A 118 8.39 4.51 -11.67
C VAL A 118 7.34 4.15 -12.72
N LEU A 119 6.07 4.47 -12.46
CA LEU A 119 4.98 4.19 -13.41
C LEU A 119 5.12 4.98 -14.71
N ALA A 120 5.63 6.21 -14.66
CA ALA A 120 5.91 7.00 -15.87
C ALA A 120 6.97 6.31 -16.73
N ALA A 121 8.07 5.84 -16.12
CA ALA A 121 9.12 5.10 -16.82
C ALA A 121 8.59 3.78 -17.45
N GLU A 122 7.79 3.01 -16.71
CA GLU A 122 7.15 1.79 -17.22
C GLU A 122 6.19 2.07 -18.40
N ARG A 123 5.45 3.18 -18.35
CA ARG A 123 4.58 3.60 -19.45
C ARG A 123 5.37 4.01 -20.69
N VAL A 124 6.48 4.73 -20.52
CA VAL A 124 7.38 5.08 -21.64
C VAL A 124 7.93 3.82 -22.28
N LYS A 125 8.41 2.86 -21.48
CA LYS A 125 8.89 1.57 -21.97
C LYS A 125 7.81 0.84 -22.78
N SER A 126 6.60 0.71 -22.22
CA SER A 126 5.47 0.04 -22.88
C SER A 126 5.05 0.74 -24.17
N ALA A 127 5.09 2.07 -24.21
CA ALA A 127 4.78 2.85 -25.40
C ALA A 127 5.86 2.70 -26.48
N LEU A 128 7.14 2.69 -26.09
CA LEU A 128 8.27 2.49 -26.99
C LEU A 128 8.24 1.08 -27.61
N GLU A 129 7.98 0.03 -26.81
CA GLU A 129 7.82 -1.34 -27.30
C GLU A 129 6.70 -1.46 -28.34
N LYS A 130 5.57 -0.77 -28.11
CA LYS A 130 4.45 -0.73 -29.07
C LYS A 130 4.81 0.02 -30.35
N ALA A 131 5.48 1.17 -30.23
CA ALA A 131 5.87 1.98 -31.39
C ALA A 131 6.91 1.26 -32.26
N LEU A 132 7.82 0.49 -31.65
CA LEU A 132 8.83 -0.31 -32.35
C LEU A 132 8.31 -1.61 -32.95
N ALA A 133 7.05 -2.00 -32.68
CA ALA A 133 6.51 -3.24 -33.19
C ALA A 133 6.51 -3.26 -34.73
N GLY A 134 7.21 -4.24 -35.32
CA GLY A 134 7.34 -4.34 -36.77
C GLY A 134 8.34 -3.37 -37.40
N ARG A 135 9.20 -2.73 -36.60
CA ARG A 135 10.26 -1.82 -37.07
C ARG A 135 11.63 -2.33 -36.63
N ILE A 136 12.66 -1.97 -37.39
CA ILE A 136 14.07 -2.25 -37.10
C ILE A 136 14.70 -0.92 -36.65
N PRO A 137 14.92 -0.71 -35.34
CA PRO A 137 15.55 0.49 -34.83
C PRO A 137 17.05 0.51 -35.10
N ASP A 138 17.60 1.71 -35.29
CA ASP A 138 19.03 1.95 -35.26
C ASP A 138 19.56 1.63 -33.86
N ALA A 139 20.48 0.65 -33.80
CA ALA A 139 21.08 0.18 -32.57
C ALA A 139 21.89 1.29 -31.86
N SER A 140 22.53 2.19 -32.61
CA SER A 140 23.31 3.29 -32.02
C SER A 140 22.40 4.30 -31.31
N ALA A 141 21.37 4.77 -32.01
CA ALA A 141 20.36 5.66 -31.45
C ALA A 141 19.62 5.07 -30.23
N LEU A 142 19.36 3.75 -30.23
CA LEU A 142 18.74 3.08 -29.08
C LEU A 142 19.61 3.03 -27.82
N LEU A 143 20.93 2.87 -28.00
CA LEU A 143 21.87 2.80 -26.87
C LEU A 143 22.05 4.16 -26.21
N ASP A 144 22.01 5.24 -26.99
CA ASP A 144 22.15 6.61 -26.51
C ASP A 144 20.81 7.23 -26.05
N LEU A 145 19.71 6.48 -26.15
CA LEU A 145 18.36 6.96 -25.84
C LEU A 145 18.14 7.17 -24.34
N ASP A 146 18.08 8.44 -23.91
CA ASP A 146 17.51 8.77 -22.61
C ASP A 146 15.97 8.68 -22.65
N ARG A 147 15.39 7.72 -21.92
CA ARG A 147 13.93 7.52 -21.90
C ARG A 147 13.21 8.57 -21.05
N SER A 148 13.92 9.30 -20.20
CA SER A 148 13.32 10.33 -19.33
C SER A 148 12.74 11.50 -20.11
N GLN A 149 13.30 11.79 -21.30
CA GLN A 149 12.83 12.86 -22.20
C GLN A 149 11.40 12.64 -22.71
N PHE A 150 10.90 11.40 -22.67
CA PHE A 150 9.55 11.05 -23.08
C PHE A 150 8.52 11.13 -21.95
N ILE A 151 8.90 11.60 -20.76
CA ILE A 151 7.96 11.81 -19.67
C ILE A 151 7.44 13.25 -19.74
N LYS A 152 6.13 13.41 -19.92
CA LYS A 152 5.42 14.70 -19.88
C LYS A 152 4.28 14.62 -18.87
N ASP A 153 4.26 15.56 -17.92
CA ASP A 153 3.24 15.66 -16.88
C ASP A 153 3.04 14.35 -16.07
N GLY A 154 4.13 13.60 -15.85
CA GLY A 154 4.10 12.31 -15.15
C GLY A 154 3.51 11.15 -15.97
N THR A 155 3.35 11.32 -17.27
CA THR A 155 2.85 10.32 -18.21
C THR A 155 3.77 10.17 -19.42
N ALA A 156 3.60 9.09 -20.20
CA ALA A 156 4.39 8.90 -21.41
C ALA A 156 3.89 9.79 -22.55
N ASN A 157 4.80 10.56 -23.15
CA ASN A 157 4.55 11.37 -24.34
C ASN A 157 4.60 10.47 -25.59
N THR A 158 3.46 9.86 -25.93
CA THR A 158 3.35 8.91 -27.04
C THR A 158 3.70 9.52 -28.39
N ASP A 159 3.43 10.81 -28.58
CA ASP A 159 3.66 11.49 -29.85
C ASP A 159 5.16 11.69 -30.08
N ALA A 160 5.89 12.12 -29.04
CA ALA A 160 7.34 12.22 -29.09
C ALA A 160 8.03 10.85 -29.27
N ILE A 161 7.50 9.81 -28.62
CA ILE A 161 7.99 8.43 -28.79
C ILE A 161 7.79 7.99 -30.24
N THR A 162 6.62 8.26 -30.83
CA THR A 162 6.30 7.85 -32.21
C THR A 162 7.21 8.58 -33.19
N ALA A 163 7.36 9.90 -33.06
CA ALA A 163 8.24 10.69 -33.90
C ALA A 163 9.70 10.22 -33.82
N TRP A 164 10.20 9.96 -32.60
CA TRP A 164 11.56 9.45 -32.41
C TRP A 164 11.74 8.09 -33.08
N VAL A 165 10.77 7.18 -32.92
CA VAL A 165 10.80 5.85 -33.55
C VAL A 165 10.77 5.97 -35.08
N GLU A 166 9.94 6.84 -35.66
CA GLU A 166 9.88 7.02 -37.11
C GLU A 166 11.20 7.52 -37.70
N GLU A 167 11.89 8.43 -37.00
CA GLU A 167 13.19 8.97 -37.42
C GLU A 167 14.33 7.95 -37.27
N HIS A 168 14.31 7.14 -36.22
CA HIS A 168 15.42 6.25 -35.84
C HIS A 168 15.14 4.77 -36.12
N SER A 169 14.12 4.44 -36.91
CA SER A 169 13.86 3.06 -37.31
C SER A 169 13.29 2.95 -38.71
N THR A 170 13.65 1.87 -39.39
CA THR A 170 13.06 1.49 -40.67
C THR A 170 11.94 0.51 -40.45
N GLU A 171 10.90 0.52 -41.28
CA GLU A 171 9.93 -0.57 -41.28
C GLU A 171 10.67 -1.89 -41.49
N SER A 172 10.38 -2.87 -40.63
CA SER A 172 10.76 -4.23 -40.94
C SER A 172 9.91 -4.60 -42.15
N ALA A 173 10.50 -4.62 -43.34
CA ALA A 173 9.97 -5.48 -44.37
C ALA A 173 9.87 -6.85 -43.69
N GLY A 174 8.64 -7.29 -43.35
CA GLY A 174 8.43 -8.62 -42.79
C GLY A 174 9.18 -9.61 -43.66
N PRO A 175 9.59 -10.79 -43.15
CA PRO A 175 10.36 -11.74 -43.94
C PRO A 175 9.70 -11.80 -45.31
N ALA A 176 10.44 -11.35 -46.35
CA ALA A 176 9.95 -11.39 -47.71
C ALA A 176 9.33 -12.77 -47.80
N ARG A 177 8.02 -12.86 -48.07
CA ARG A 177 7.35 -14.15 -48.11
C ARG A 177 8.01 -14.89 -49.27
N GLY A 178 9.15 -15.51 -48.98
CA GLY A 178 9.86 -16.40 -49.83
C GLY A 178 8.79 -17.40 -50.15
N HIS A 179 8.46 -17.48 -51.43
CA HIS A 179 7.54 -18.47 -51.92
C HIS A 179 8.02 -19.78 -51.30
N VAL A 180 7.27 -20.32 -50.34
CA VAL A 180 7.61 -21.63 -49.78
C VAL A 180 7.42 -22.55 -50.96
N ASP A 181 8.51 -23.10 -51.48
CA ASP A 181 8.42 -24.06 -52.57
C ASP A 181 7.70 -25.29 -52.01
N LEU A 182 6.41 -25.38 -52.31
CA LEU A 182 5.55 -26.49 -51.91
C LEU A 182 5.82 -27.75 -52.76
N GLY A 183 6.93 -27.78 -53.53
CA GLY A 183 7.26 -28.84 -54.47
C GLY A 183 6.26 -28.92 -55.63
N GLN A 184 5.36 -27.94 -55.76
CA GLN A 184 4.34 -27.88 -56.81
C GLN A 184 4.88 -27.19 -58.07
N GLY A 185 6.10 -27.55 -58.48
CA GLY A 185 6.62 -27.44 -59.85
C GLY A 185 6.50 -26.10 -60.58
N ARG A 186 6.26 -24.98 -59.90
CA ARG A 186 6.02 -23.68 -60.55
C ARG A 186 7.32 -22.93 -60.84
N ASP A 187 8.38 -23.19 -60.08
CA ASP A 187 9.71 -22.61 -60.31
C ASP A 187 10.68 -23.64 -60.88
N ARG A 188 10.33 -24.18 -62.06
CA ARG A 188 11.37 -24.70 -62.96
C ARG A 188 11.94 -23.50 -63.67
N GLY A 189 13.09 -23.02 -63.19
CA GLY A 189 13.86 -21.93 -63.79
C GLY A 189 14.04 -22.10 -65.30
N THR A 190 14.41 -21.01 -65.95
CA THR A 190 14.47 -20.76 -67.40
C THR A 190 15.24 -21.78 -68.28
N ASP A 191 15.73 -22.89 -67.71
CA ASP A 191 16.47 -23.96 -68.40
C ASP A 191 15.91 -25.37 -68.14
N ALA A 192 14.63 -25.51 -67.82
CA ALA A 192 14.00 -26.83 -67.76
C ALA A 192 13.42 -27.24 -69.14
N PRO A 193 13.76 -28.43 -69.69
CA PRO A 193 13.17 -28.90 -70.93
C PRO A 193 11.65 -29.00 -70.76
N SER A 194 10.92 -28.40 -71.69
CA SER A 194 9.46 -28.35 -71.77
C SER A 194 8.85 -29.76 -71.85
N LYS A 195 8.81 -30.47 -70.72
CA LYS A 195 8.04 -31.70 -70.55
C LYS A 195 6.62 -31.33 -70.13
N GLY A 196 5.92 -30.64 -71.04
CA GLY A 196 4.46 -30.51 -71.02
C GLY A 196 3.84 -31.46 -72.04
N VAL A 197 2.51 -31.54 -72.08
CA VAL A 197 1.71 -32.38 -73.00
C VAL A 197 2.12 -32.35 -74.49
N ASN A 198 2.86 -31.32 -74.93
CA ASN A 198 3.49 -31.28 -76.26
C ASN A 198 4.62 -32.30 -76.47
N ALA A 199 5.38 -32.65 -75.43
CA ALA A 199 6.40 -33.70 -75.48
C ALA A 199 5.77 -35.10 -75.63
N GLY A 200 4.59 -35.32 -75.03
CA GLY A 200 3.81 -36.56 -75.23
C GLY A 200 3.25 -36.67 -76.64
N ARG A 201 2.80 -35.55 -77.21
CA ARG A 201 2.27 -35.51 -78.58
C ARG A 201 3.35 -35.78 -79.64
N SER A 202 4.56 -35.24 -79.47
CA SER A 202 5.69 -35.49 -80.38
C SER A 202 6.17 -36.94 -80.32
N LEU A 203 6.28 -37.53 -79.13
CA LEU A 203 6.62 -38.95 -78.98
C LEU A 203 5.55 -39.88 -79.58
N PHE A 204 4.27 -39.52 -79.47
CA PHE A 204 3.19 -40.28 -80.09
C PHE A 204 3.23 -40.20 -81.62
N THR A 205 3.56 -39.05 -82.19
CA THR A 205 3.69 -38.90 -83.65
C THR A 205 4.94 -39.60 -84.19
N ASP A 206 6.06 -39.54 -83.48
CA ASP A 206 7.30 -40.22 -83.86
C ASP A 206 7.18 -41.75 -83.77
N SER A 207 6.45 -42.27 -82.77
CA SER A 207 6.19 -43.71 -82.69
C SER A 207 5.27 -44.24 -83.80
N LYS A 208 4.49 -43.36 -84.46
CA LYS A 208 3.67 -43.71 -85.62
C LYS A 208 4.42 -43.60 -86.94
N SER A 209 5.38 -42.68 -87.08
CA SER A 209 6.17 -42.55 -88.31
C SER A 209 7.19 -43.69 -88.46
N ASN A 210 7.68 -44.25 -87.36
CA ASN A 210 8.69 -45.30 -87.35
C ASN A 210 8.11 -46.73 -87.52
N LYS A 211 6.86 -46.84 -87.98
CA LYS A 211 6.13 -48.11 -88.12
C LYS A 211 5.51 -48.30 -89.51
N SER A 212 6.14 -47.74 -90.53
CA SER A 212 5.85 -48.02 -91.94
C SER A 212 7.10 -48.43 -92.69
#